data_AF-M8B344-F1
#
_entry.id   AF-M8B344-F1
#
_cell.length_a   1.000
_cell.length_b   1.000
_cell.length_c   1.000
_cell.angle_alpha   90.00
_cell.angle_beta   90.00
_cell.angle_gamma   90.00
#
_symmetry.space_group_name_H-M   'P 1'
#
loop_
_entity.id
_entity.type
_entity.pdbx_description
1 polymer ?
#
loop_
_entity_poly.entity_id
_entity_poly.type
_entity_poly.pdbx_seq_one_letter_code
_entity_poly.pdbx_strand_id
1 'polypeptide(L)'
;MALSTNGCNYFHVETALSQELCIQAGDALDLAKNIVYSASYRLKRPSEISVNTTEQMVRIYASTFMKTAEDVYHGKTNTATLCYYLDALGGLAAISHILFVDTLDAVNDVLLEDGKPKHSPDVDAEAAYRRFEQKLSLPERKVWARGLLFKPCEILEQIVCPATKHTRQFIAQMIRLRKDALNQVPEGMVCQ
;
A
#
# COMPACT_ATOMS: atom_id res chain seq x y z
N MET A 1 -21.33 44.09 -27.45
CA MET A 1 -20.47 43.80 -26.28
C MET A 1 -20.70 42.35 -25.91
N ALA A 2 -19.75 41.47 -26.23
CA ALA A 2 -19.87 40.04 -26.01
C ALA A 2 -19.60 39.71 -24.54
N LEU A 3 -20.55 39.03 -23.89
CA LEU A 3 -20.34 38.38 -22.59
C LEU A 3 -19.54 37.09 -22.84
N SER A 4 -18.21 37.20 -22.86
CA SER A 4 -17.31 36.06 -23.01
C SER A 4 -17.06 35.41 -21.65
N THR A 5 -17.67 34.24 -21.47
CA THR A 5 -17.09 33.02 -20.88
C THR A 5 -16.12 33.18 -19.70
N ASN A 6 -16.64 33.10 -18.47
CA ASN A 6 -15.83 32.68 -17.31
C ASN A 6 -16.50 31.57 -16.47
N GLY A 7 -17.48 30.87 -17.07
CA GLY A 7 -18.00 29.60 -16.55
C GLY A 7 -17.17 28.41 -17.04
N CYS A 8 -15.84 28.54 -17.11
CA CYS A 8 -14.97 27.40 -17.39
C CYS A 8 -14.94 26.50 -16.14
N ASN A 9 -16.02 25.72 -16.00
CA ASN A 9 -16.01 24.33 -15.59
C ASN A 9 -15.43 23.98 -14.21
N TYR A 10 -15.73 24.77 -13.19
CA TYR A 10 -15.49 24.40 -11.79
C TYR A 10 -16.03 22.99 -11.46
N PHE A 11 -17.26 22.67 -11.89
CA PHE A 11 -17.85 21.33 -11.76
C PHE A 11 -17.07 20.23 -12.49
N HIS A 12 -16.50 20.51 -13.65
CA HIS A 12 -15.75 19.51 -14.42
C HIS A 12 -14.41 19.19 -13.74
N VAL A 13 -13.75 20.21 -13.17
CA VAL A 13 -12.51 20.04 -12.40
C VAL A 13 -12.79 19.24 -11.12
N GLU A 14 -13.84 19.56 -10.36
CA GLU A 14 -14.23 18.77 -9.19
C GLU A 14 -14.59 17.31 -9.54
N THR A 15 -15.24 17.09 -10.67
CA THR A 15 -15.59 15.75 -11.16
C THR A 15 -14.34 14.95 -11.54
N ALA A 16 -13.38 15.56 -12.24
CA ALA A 16 -12.13 14.89 -12.64
C ALA A 16 -11.26 14.51 -11.43
N LEU A 17 -11.18 15.40 -10.42
CA LEU A 17 -10.45 15.11 -9.18
C LEU A 17 -11.08 13.98 -8.38
N SER A 18 -12.41 13.98 -8.31
CA SER A 18 -13.17 12.94 -7.64
C SER A 18 -12.96 11.60 -8.33
N GLN A 19 -13.01 11.57 -9.67
CA GLN A 19 -12.72 10.36 -10.45
C GLN A 19 -11.31 9.83 -10.19
N GLU A 20 -10.30 10.70 -10.21
CA GLU A 20 -8.92 10.29 -10.00
C GLU A 20 -8.69 9.76 -8.57
N LEU A 21 -9.26 10.39 -7.54
CA LEU A 21 -9.14 9.87 -6.17
C LEU A 21 -9.85 8.51 -5.99
N CYS A 22 -10.98 8.29 -6.67
CA CYS A 22 -11.63 6.97 -6.72
C CYS A 22 -10.76 5.93 -7.43
N ILE A 23 -10.06 6.29 -8.51
CA ILE A 23 -9.09 5.40 -9.18
C ILE A 23 -7.97 5.02 -8.21
N GLN A 24 -7.39 5.98 -7.49
CA GLN A 24 -6.35 5.71 -6.50
C GLN A 24 -6.86 4.82 -5.35
N ALA A 25 -8.11 4.99 -4.91
CA ALA A 25 -8.72 4.12 -3.91
C ALA A 25 -8.93 2.68 -4.44
N GLY A 26 -9.36 2.53 -5.69
CA GLY A 26 -9.44 1.23 -6.37
C GLY A 26 -8.08 0.54 -6.44
N ASP A 27 -7.06 1.26 -6.89
CA ASP A 27 -5.69 0.75 -6.95
C ASP A 27 -5.18 0.29 -5.57
N ALA A 28 -5.51 1.02 -4.50
CA ALA A 28 -5.14 0.65 -3.14
C ALA A 28 -5.88 -0.60 -2.62
N LEU A 29 -7.14 -0.80 -3.03
CA LEU A 29 -7.89 -2.03 -2.74
C LEU A 29 -7.30 -3.24 -3.47
N ASP A 30 -6.82 -3.07 -4.71
CA ASP A 30 -6.11 -4.13 -5.43
C ASP A 30 -4.78 -4.49 -4.74
N LEU A 31 -4.06 -3.51 -4.19
CA LEU A 31 -2.88 -3.77 -3.36
C LEU A 31 -3.21 -4.58 -2.12
N ALA A 32 -4.28 -4.22 -1.40
CA ALA A 32 -4.78 -4.97 -0.25
C ALA A 32 -5.08 -6.44 -0.62
N LYS A 33 -5.78 -6.66 -1.73
CA LYS A 33 -6.08 -8.01 -2.24
C LYS A 33 -4.81 -8.79 -2.57
N ASN A 34 -3.83 -8.16 -3.21
CA ASN A 34 -2.56 -8.81 -3.57
C ASN A 34 -1.75 -9.23 -2.32
N ILE A 35 -1.80 -8.45 -1.24
CA ILE A 35 -1.18 -8.80 0.04
C ILE A 35 -1.83 -10.06 0.63
N VAL A 36 -3.17 -10.10 0.68
CA VAL A 36 -3.90 -11.27 1.19
C VAL A 36 -3.61 -12.51 0.36
N TYR A 37 -3.64 -12.38 -0.97
CA TYR A 37 -3.28 -13.47 -1.88
C TYR A 37 -1.84 -13.94 -1.66
N SER A 38 -0.89 -13.02 -1.49
CA SER A 38 0.50 -13.36 -1.20
C SER A 38 0.67 -14.06 0.15
N ALA A 39 -0.18 -13.78 1.14
CA ALA A 39 -0.14 -14.43 2.43
C ALA A 39 -0.71 -15.85 2.42
N SER A 40 -1.63 -16.16 1.48
CA SER A 40 -2.15 -17.52 1.31
C SER A 40 -1.06 -18.48 0.81
N TYR A 41 -0.11 -17.97 0.02
CA TYR A 41 1.08 -18.71 -0.38
C TYR A 41 2.13 -18.69 0.74
N ARG A 42 2.26 -19.80 1.48
CA ARG A 42 3.04 -19.89 2.72
C ARG A 42 3.59 -21.30 2.97
N LEU A 43 4.55 -21.42 3.87
CA LEU A 43 5.04 -22.71 4.34
C LEU A 43 3.94 -23.48 5.10
N LYS A 44 3.95 -24.81 4.99
CA LYS A 44 3.08 -25.75 5.72
C LYS A 44 3.43 -25.87 7.21
N ARG A 45 4.19 -24.92 7.76
CA ARG A 45 4.59 -24.86 9.17
C ARG A 45 3.97 -23.63 9.85
N PRO A 46 3.68 -23.70 11.15
CA PRO A 46 2.99 -22.62 11.87
C PRO A 46 3.91 -21.45 12.27
N SER A 47 5.12 -21.34 11.72
CA SER A 47 6.06 -20.27 12.07
C SER A 47 5.66 -18.90 11.50
N GLU A 48 4.94 -18.88 10.39
CA GLU A 48 4.51 -17.62 9.77
C GLU A 48 3.19 -17.06 10.35
N ILE A 49 3.03 -15.74 10.33
CA ILE A 49 1.80 -15.00 10.58
C ILE A 49 0.62 -15.68 9.87
N SER A 50 -0.49 -15.86 10.60
CA SER A 50 -1.65 -16.56 10.04
C SER A 50 -2.31 -15.75 8.92
N VAL A 51 -2.84 -16.44 7.90
CA VAL A 51 -3.60 -15.79 6.81
C VAL A 51 -4.77 -14.99 7.39
N ASN A 52 -5.47 -15.54 8.37
CA ASN A 52 -6.58 -14.86 9.05
C ASN A 52 -6.14 -13.56 9.74
N THR A 53 -4.97 -13.56 10.39
CA THR A 53 -4.41 -12.34 11.00
C THR A 53 -4.11 -11.29 9.93
N THR A 54 -3.48 -11.70 8.82
CA THR A 54 -3.21 -10.80 7.69
C THR A 54 -4.50 -10.23 7.10
N GLU A 55 -5.50 -11.06 6.86
CA GLU A 55 -6.81 -10.63 6.35
C GLU A 55 -7.47 -9.60 7.27
N GLN A 56 -7.41 -9.82 8.59
CA GLN A 56 -7.95 -8.88 9.57
C GLN A 56 -7.22 -7.53 9.53
N MET A 57 -5.88 -7.54 9.50
CA MET A 57 -5.08 -6.32 9.42
C MET A 57 -5.32 -5.56 8.11
N VAL A 58 -5.32 -6.27 6.98
CA VAL A 58 -5.57 -5.67 5.66
C VAL A 58 -6.99 -5.09 5.57
N ARG A 59 -7.98 -5.76 6.16
CA ARG A 59 -9.39 -5.30 6.15
C ARG A 59 -9.55 -3.94 6.81
N ILE A 60 -8.78 -3.64 7.86
CA ILE A 60 -8.79 -2.33 8.52
C ILE A 60 -8.45 -1.24 7.49
N TYR A 61 -7.35 -1.39 6.76
CA TYR A 61 -6.92 -0.40 5.77
C TYR A 61 -7.80 -0.38 4.51
N ALA A 62 -8.29 -1.54 4.07
CA ALA A 62 -9.26 -1.63 2.97
C ALA A 62 -10.54 -0.82 3.27
N SER A 63 -11.00 -0.83 4.52
CA SER A 63 -12.17 -0.04 4.95
C SER A 63 -11.93 1.47 4.81
N THR A 64 -10.71 1.94 5.04
CA THR A 64 -10.33 3.34 4.83
C THR A 64 -10.42 3.73 3.36
N PHE A 65 -9.92 2.89 2.44
CA PHE A 65 -10.01 3.19 1.01
C PHE A 65 -11.45 3.20 0.47
N MET A 66 -12.29 2.27 0.94
CA MET A 66 -13.72 2.29 0.61
C MET A 66 -14.40 3.57 1.13
N LYS A 67 -14.08 3.97 2.36
CA LYS A 67 -14.60 5.22 2.93
C LYS A 67 -14.11 6.45 2.16
N THR A 68 -12.84 6.48 1.72
CA THR A 68 -12.34 7.55 0.86
C THR A 68 -13.15 7.65 -0.43
N ALA A 69 -13.44 6.51 -1.10
CA ALA A 69 -14.26 6.51 -2.30
C ALA A 69 -15.71 6.97 -2.05
N GLU A 70 -16.30 6.58 -0.92
CA GLU A 70 -17.63 7.04 -0.48
C GLU A 70 -17.65 8.55 -0.18
N ASP A 71 -16.67 9.05 0.56
CA ASP A 71 -16.51 10.47 0.86
C ASP A 71 -16.37 11.29 -0.43
N VAL A 72 -15.62 10.77 -1.41
CA VAL A 72 -15.47 11.39 -2.73
C VAL A 72 -16.80 11.44 -3.48
N TYR A 73 -17.52 10.32 -3.54
CA TYR A 73 -18.81 10.24 -4.22
C TYR A 73 -19.84 11.23 -3.63
N HIS A 74 -19.79 11.45 -2.32
CA HIS A 74 -20.67 12.38 -1.62
C HIS A 74 -20.14 13.81 -1.49
N GLY A 75 -18.98 14.14 -2.08
CA GLY A 75 -18.38 15.47 -1.97
C GLY A 75 -17.96 15.86 -0.54
N LYS A 76 -17.66 14.87 0.31
CA LYS A 76 -17.27 15.01 1.72
C LYS A 76 -15.76 14.93 1.95
N THR A 77 -14.98 14.76 0.89
CA THR A 77 -13.51 14.67 0.98
C THR A 77 -12.92 15.91 1.63
N ASN A 78 -12.11 15.69 2.66
CA ASN A 78 -11.36 16.74 3.33
C ASN A 78 -9.93 16.30 3.62
N THR A 79 -9.13 17.18 4.20
CA THR A 79 -7.74 16.92 4.58
C THR A 79 -7.59 15.67 5.44
N ALA A 80 -8.52 15.42 6.37
CA ALA A 80 -8.46 14.22 7.22
C ALA A 80 -8.71 12.94 6.40
N THR A 81 -9.66 12.95 5.45
CA THR A 81 -9.86 11.83 4.52
C THR A 81 -8.57 11.47 3.79
N LEU A 82 -7.80 12.47 3.35
CA LEU A 82 -6.54 12.26 2.64
C LEU A 82 -5.40 11.81 3.57
N CYS A 83 -5.34 12.32 4.82
CA CYS A 83 -4.39 11.81 5.81
C CYS A 83 -4.65 10.33 6.12
N TYR A 84 -5.90 9.95 6.39
CA TYR A 84 -6.25 8.56 6.65
C TYR A 84 -5.93 7.65 5.45
N TYR A 85 -6.13 8.15 4.23
CA TYR A 85 -5.75 7.43 3.02
C TYR A 85 -4.23 7.15 2.98
N LEU A 86 -3.39 8.17 3.26
CA LEU A 86 -1.94 8.02 3.31
C LEU A 86 -1.49 7.08 4.44
N ASP A 87 -2.05 7.23 5.63
CA ASP A 87 -1.79 6.35 6.78
C ASP A 87 -2.12 4.89 6.41
N ALA A 88 -3.23 4.67 5.70
CA ALA A 88 -3.63 3.34 5.25
C ALA A 88 -2.67 2.74 4.20
N LEU A 89 -2.10 3.56 3.31
CA LEU A 89 -1.04 3.11 2.40
C LEU A 89 0.21 2.67 3.18
N GLY A 90 0.60 3.45 4.19
CA GLY A 90 1.69 3.10 5.10
C GLY A 90 1.43 1.77 5.82
N GLY A 91 0.20 1.59 6.29
CA GLY A 91 -0.27 0.35 6.91
C GLY A 91 -0.16 -0.88 6.00
N LEU A 92 -0.58 -0.78 4.72
CA LEU A 92 -0.42 -1.86 3.76
C LEU A 92 1.05 -2.20 3.49
N ALA A 93 1.90 -1.18 3.33
CA ALA A 93 3.34 -1.38 3.16
C ALA A 93 3.96 -2.11 4.36
N ALA A 94 3.62 -1.70 5.59
CA ALA A 94 4.08 -2.34 6.81
C ALA A 94 3.67 -3.82 6.87
N ILE A 95 2.41 -4.15 6.56
CA ILE A 95 1.95 -5.55 6.49
C ILE A 95 2.76 -6.34 5.46
N SER A 96 2.99 -5.79 4.26
CA SER A 96 3.75 -6.49 3.22
C SER A 96 5.22 -6.74 3.63
N HIS A 97 5.82 -5.81 4.37
CA HIS A 97 7.18 -5.93 4.89
C HIS A 97 7.24 -7.00 5.97
N ILE A 98 6.33 -6.98 6.95
CA ILE A 98 6.21 -7.98 8.01
C ILE A 98 6.06 -9.38 7.40
N LEU A 99 5.14 -9.53 6.44
CA LEU A 99 4.93 -10.80 5.74
C LEU A 99 6.21 -11.31 5.06
N PHE A 100 7.00 -10.42 4.46
CA PHE A 100 8.24 -10.84 3.84
C PHE A 100 9.28 -11.28 4.88
N VAL A 101 9.53 -10.48 5.90
CA VAL A 101 10.54 -10.76 6.95
C VAL A 101 10.22 -12.07 7.67
N ASP A 102 8.95 -12.23 8.08
CA ASP A 102 8.46 -13.42 8.77
C ASP A 102 8.60 -14.69 7.91
N THR A 103 8.30 -14.62 6.60
CA THR A 103 8.58 -15.73 5.68
C THR A 103 10.06 -16.01 5.52
N LEU A 104 10.90 -14.97 5.41
CA LEU A 104 12.33 -15.16 5.24
C LEU A 104 12.95 -15.88 6.45
N ASP A 105 12.53 -15.52 7.66
CA ASP A 105 12.95 -16.18 8.88
C ASP A 105 12.50 -17.64 8.90
N ALA A 106 11.22 -17.91 8.60
CA ALA A 106 10.69 -19.27 8.54
C ALA A 106 11.37 -20.15 7.46
N VAL A 107 11.69 -19.58 6.29
CA VAL A 107 12.43 -20.25 5.22
C VAL A 107 13.86 -20.57 5.69
N ASN A 108 14.53 -19.62 6.34
CA ASN A 108 15.89 -19.79 6.82
C ASN A 108 15.99 -20.89 7.89
N ASP A 109 14.99 -21.00 8.76
CA ASP A 109 14.92 -22.10 9.73
C ASP A 109 14.85 -23.47 9.02
N VAL A 110 14.00 -23.60 8.01
CA VAL A 110 13.89 -24.83 7.20
C VAL A 110 15.20 -25.14 6.47
N LEU A 111 15.85 -24.14 5.87
CA LEU A 111 17.12 -24.33 5.17
C LEU A 111 18.22 -24.84 6.12
N LEU A 112 18.30 -24.29 7.33
CA LEU A 112 19.28 -24.71 8.31
C LEU A 112 19.02 -26.14 8.82
N GLU A 113 17.76 -26.53 9.03
CA GLU A 113 17.37 -27.90 9.36
C GLU A 113 17.82 -28.89 8.26
N ASP A 114 17.74 -28.47 7.00
CA ASP A 114 18.19 -29.23 5.83
C ASP A 114 19.73 -29.17 5.62
N GLY A 115 20.48 -28.51 6.50
CA GLY A 115 21.93 -28.33 6.38
C GLY A 115 22.36 -27.37 5.25
N LYS A 116 21.45 -26.54 4.75
CA LYS A 116 21.69 -25.53 3.71
C LYS A 116 22.01 -24.17 4.33
N PRO A 117 22.77 -23.30 3.63
CA PRO A 117 23.00 -21.93 4.09
C PRO A 117 21.70 -21.11 4.08
N LYS A 118 21.65 -20.08 4.94
CA LYS A 118 20.56 -19.09 4.93
C LYS A 118 20.45 -18.42 3.56
N HIS A 119 19.22 -18.24 3.10
CA HIS A 119 18.89 -17.34 2.02
C HIS A 119 19.06 -15.89 2.49
N SER A 120 19.86 -15.12 1.76
CA SER A 120 20.02 -13.69 1.95
C SER A 120 19.62 -12.98 0.66
N PRO A 121 18.49 -12.27 0.63
CA PRO A 121 18.11 -11.49 -0.55
C PRO A 121 19.11 -10.37 -0.83
N ASP A 122 19.26 -9.99 -2.10
CA ASP A 122 20.12 -8.88 -2.54
C ASP A 122 19.59 -7.49 -2.12
N VAL A 123 18.37 -7.45 -1.57
CA VAL A 123 17.70 -6.23 -1.11
C VAL A 123 17.65 -6.26 0.41
N ASP A 124 18.23 -5.23 1.03
CA ASP A 124 17.98 -4.91 2.44
C ASP A 124 16.54 -4.39 2.59
N ALA A 125 15.63 -5.29 3.00
CA ALA A 125 14.21 -5.00 3.12
C ALA A 125 13.92 -3.96 4.21
N GLU A 126 14.69 -3.96 5.30
CA GLU A 126 14.55 -3.01 6.40
C GLU A 126 14.98 -1.61 5.96
N ALA A 127 16.11 -1.50 5.25
CA ALA A 127 16.52 -0.23 4.65
C ALA A 127 15.53 0.24 3.57
N ALA A 128 14.95 -0.68 2.79
CA ALA A 128 13.91 -0.34 1.81
C ALA A 128 12.64 0.18 2.48
N TYR A 129 12.20 -0.44 3.58
CA TYR A 129 11.02 -0.04 4.34
C TYR A 129 11.23 1.34 4.99
N ARG A 130 12.37 1.60 5.63
CA ARG A 130 12.68 2.93 6.17
C ARG A 130 12.72 4.03 5.10
N ARG A 131 13.25 3.73 3.91
CA ARG A 131 13.23 4.66 2.77
C ARG A 131 11.80 4.94 2.30
N PHE A 132 10.94 3.93 2.32
CA PHE A 132 9.52 4.08 2.02
C PHE A 132 8.84 4.99 3.04
N GLU A 133 9.00 4.74 4.34
CA GLU A 133 8.41 5.56 5.40
C GLU A 133 8.85 7.03 5.31
N GLN A 134 10.14 7.28 5.04
CA GLN A 134 10.65 8.63 4.83
C GLN A 134 9.97 9.34 3.65
N LYS A 135 9.76 8.61 2.55
CA LYS A 135 9.09 9.16 1.35
C LYS A 135 7.60 9.39 1.56
N LEU A 136 6.93 8.64 2.45
CA LEU A 136 5.51 8.80 2.77
C LEU A 136 5.27 9.90 3.84
N SER A 137 6.19 10.06 4.79
CA SER A 137 6.11 11.07 5.85
C SER A 137 6.19 12.52 5.36
N LEU A 138 6.84 12.76 4.20
CA LEU A 138 6.96 14.09 3.58
C LEU A 138 5.60 14.58 3.02
N PRO A 139 4.88 13.77 2.23
CA PRO A 139 3.48 13.99 1.86
C PRO A 139 2.55 14.23 3.06
N GLU A 140 2.56 13.35 4.07
CA GLU A 140 1.71 13.50 5.27
C GLU A 140 1.94 14.84 5.99
N ARG A 141 3.21 15.19 6.25
CA ARG A 141 3.55 16.49 6.87
C ARG A 141 3.11 17.68 6.03
N LYS A 142 3.13 17.58 4.70
CA LYS A 142 2.65 18.65 3.80
C LYS A 142 1.12 18.80 3.84
N VAL A 143 0.38 17.69 3.93
CA VAL A 143 -1.08 17.71 4.10
C VAL A 143 -1.46 18.34 5.44
N TRP A 144 -0.79 17.94 6.53
CA TRP A 144 -1.02 18.50 7.88
C TRP A 144 -0.61 19.97 8.02
N ALA A 145 0.53 20.37 7.45
CA ALA A 145 1.06 21.73 7.61
C ALA A 145 0.32 22.80 6.80
N ARG A 146 -0.54 22.42 5.85
CA ARG A 146 -1.19 23.38 4.93
C ARG A 146 -2.66 23.04 4.71
N GLY A 147 -3.46 23.14 5.77
CA GLY A 147 -4.91 22.93 5.74
C GLY A 147 -5.74 23.95 4.92
N LEU A 148 -5.15 24.97 4.29
CA LEU A 148 -5.91 26.06 3.62
C LEU A 148 -5.29 26.64 2.33
N LEU A 149 -4.10 26.20 1.88
CA LEU A 149 -3.35 26.89 0.81
C LEU A 149 -3.21 26.13 -0.51
N PHE A 150 -3.54 24.84 -0.54
CA PHE A 150 -3.41 24.03 -1.76
C PHE A 150 -4.75 23.89 -2.46
N LYS A 151 -4.74 24.00 -3.79
CA LYS A 151 -5.92 23.61 -4.58
C LYS A 151 -6.07 22.08 -4.49
N PRO A 152 -7.30 21.53 -4.39
CA PRO A 152 -7.53 20.08 -4.35
C PRO A 152 -6.79 19.29 -5.44
N CYS A 153 -6.62 19.86 -6.64
CA CYS A 153 -5.81 19.28 -7.73
C CYS A 153 -4.35 19.03 -7.35
N GLU A 154 -3.73 20.00 -6.68
CA GLU A 154 -2.31 19.94 -6.36
C GLU A 154 -2.04 18.91 -5.25
N ILE A 155 -2.98 18.71 -4.32
CA ILE A 155 -2.86 17.65 -3.31
C ILE A 155 -2.96 16.28 -3.99
N LEU A 156 -3.89 16.11 -4.92
CA LEU A 156 -4.05 14.83 -5.60
C LEU A 156 -2.81 14.48 -6.43
N GLU A 157 -2.37 15.39 -7.30
CA GLU A 157 -1.25 15.15 -8.22
C GLU A 157 0.11 15.08 -7.53
N GLN A 158 0.34 15.88 -6.48
CA GLN A 158 1.67 15.99 -5.86
C GLN A 158 1.84 15.10 -4.61
N ILE A 159 0.75 14.61 -4.04
CA ILE A 159 0.76 13.86 -2.77
C ILE A 159 0.14 12.49 -2.96
N VAL A 160 -1.15 12.40 -3.31
CA VAL A 160 -1.88 11.13 -3.34
C VAL A 160 -1.36 10.20 -4.43
N CYS A 161 -1.37 10.62 -5.71
CA CYS A 161 -0.95 9.75 -6.82
C CYS A 161 0.52 9.28 -6.67
N PRO A 162 1.49 10.15 -6.29
CA PRO A 162 2.85 9.70 -6.02
C PRO A 162 2.96 8.73 -4.84
N ALA A 163 2.20 8.95 -3.75
CA ALA A 163 2.19 8.05 -2.60
C ALA A 163 1.63 6.67 -2.95
N THR A 164 0.51 6.60 -3.66
CA THR A 164 -0.09 5.33 -4.11
C THR A 164 0.85 4.60 -5.06
N LYS A 165 1.46 5.30 -6.01
CA LYS A 165 2.47 4.74 -6.92
C LYS A 165 3.67 4.19 -6.16
N HIS A 166 4.19 4.94 -5.19
CA HIS A 166 5.34 4.52 -4.40
C HIS A 166 5.02 3.29 -3.56
N THR A 167 3.85 3.27 -2.93
CA THR A 167 3.33 2.13 -2.15
C THR A 167 3.17 0.89 -3.01
N ARG A 168 2.62 1.03 -4.22
CA ARG A 168 2.52 -0.06 -5.21
C ARG A 168 3.89 -0.66 -5.52
N GLN A 169 4.88 0.17 -5.81
CA GLN A 169 6.23 -0.30 -6.13
C GLN A 169 6.86 -1.04 -4.96
N PHE A 170 6.70 -0.52 -3.75
CA PHE A 170 7.22 -1.15 -2.54
C PHE A 170 6.56 -2.50 -2.26
N ILE A 171 5.23 -2.57 -2.26
CA ILE A 171 4.49 -3.82 -2.03
C ILE A 171 4.83 -4.87 -3.10
N ALA A 172 4.93 -4.47 -4.37
CA ALA A 172 5.32 -5.39 -5.44
C ALA A 172 6.73 -5.96 -5.22
N GLN A 173 7.66 -5.15 -4.69
CA GLN A 173 9.00 -5.63 -4.32
C GLN A 173 8.94 -6.63 -3.16
N MET A 174 8.17 -6.36 -2.11
CA MET A 174 8.03 -7.26 -0.95
C MET A 174 7.40 -8.59 -1.35
N ILE A 175 6.34 -8.58 -2.17
CA ILE A 175 5.70 -9.80 -2.69
C ILE A 175 6.69 -10.61 -3.53
N ARG A 176 7.50 -9.96 -4.39
CA ARG A 176 8.52 -10.64 -5.19
C ARG A 176 9.57 -11.31 -4.30
N LEU A 177 10.12 -10.57 -3.34
CA LEU A 177 11.13 -11.10 -2.41
C LEU A 177 10.58 -12.29 -1.60
N ARG A 178 9.32 -12.20 -1.13
CA ARG A 178 8.64 -13.29 -0.43
C ARG A 178 8.51 -14.53 -1.30
N LYS A 179 8.09 -14.36 -2.56
CA LYS A 179 8.00 -15.46 -3.53
C LYS A 179 9.38 -16.09 -3.79
N ASP A 180 10.41 -15.27 -3.96
CA ASP A 180 11.78 -15.74 -4.19
C ASP A 180 12.33 -16.53 -3.00
N ALA A 181 12.03 -16.10 -1.77
CA ALA A 181 12.36 -16.84 -0.54
C ALA A 181 11.62 -18.18 -0.46
N LEU A 182 10.30 -18.21 -0.74
CA LEU A 182 9.52 -19.45 -0.75
C LEU A 182 9.99 -20.46 -1.81
N ASN A 183 10.60 -20.01 -2.90
CA ASN A 183 11.18 -20.89 -3.91
C ASN A 183 12.50 -21.54 -3.47
N GLN A 184 13.07 -21.17 -2.32
CA GLN A 184 14.31 -21.78 -1.81
C GLN A 184 14.06 -23.11 -1.08
N VAL A 185 12.83 -23.34 -0.59
CA VAL A 185 12.49 -24.57 0.12
C VAL A 185 12.07 -25.69 -0.84
N PRO A 186 12.21 -26.97 -0.46
CA PRO A 186 11.80 -28.10 -1.31
C PRO A 186 10.32 -28.04 -1.74
N GLU A 187 10.04 -28.55 -2.94
CA GLU A 187 8.68 -28.70 -3.45
C GLU A 187 7.81 -29.51 -2.47
N GLY A 188 6.58 -29.05 -2.24
CA GLY A 188 5.65 -29.67 -1.31
C GLY A 188 5.67 -29.12 0.12
N MET A 189 6.63 -28.24 0.47
CA MET A 189 6.63 -27.52 1.75
C MET A 189 5.81 -26.23 1.74
N VAL A 190 5.40 -25.75 0.58
CA VAL A 190 4.54 -24.57 0.41
C VAL A 190 3.10 -25.01 0.16
N CYS A 191 2.12 -24.29 0.72
CA CYS A 191 0.69 -24.45 0.46
C CYS A 191 0.09 -23.14 -0.05
N GLN A 192 -1.08 -23.26 -0.68
CA GLN A 192 -1.90 -22.16 -1.17
C GLN A 192 -3.24 -22.14 -0.44
#